data_AF-A0AAU6VVJ1-F1
#
_entry.id   AF-A0AAU6VVJ1-F1
#
_cell.length_a   1.000
_cell.length_b   1.000
_cell.length_c   1.000
_cell.angle_alpha   90.00
_cell.angle_beta   90.00
_cell.angle_gamma   90.00
#
_symmetry.space_group_name_H-M   'P 1'
#
loop_
_entity.id
_entity.type
_entity.pdbx_description
1 polymer ?
#
loop_
_entity_poly.entity_id
_entity_poly.type
_entity_poly.pdbx_seq_one_letter_code
_entity_poly.pdbx_strand_id
1 'polypeptide(L)' 'MRRMRLLGLSLIATLGLTACAQLGVEPWERDQLAREDMSLAHERLDLALDDHIYFSKEGASGGRAFAGGGCGCN' A
#
# COMPACT_ATOMS: atom_id res chain seq x y z
N MET A 1 -13.27 -41.96 22.12
CA MET A 1 -13.53 -40.56 22.53
C MET A 1 -12.34 -39.62 22.27
N ARG A 2 -11.15 -39.83 22.86
CA ARG A 2 -9.99 -38.92 22.72
C ARG A 2 -9.47 -38.78 21.26
N ARG A 3 -9.39 -39.89 20.51
CA ARG A 3 -9.01 -39.88 19.08
C ARG A 3 -10.02 -39.13 18.21
N MET A 4 -11.31 -39.28 18.49
CA MET A 4 -12.39 -38.61 17.76
C MET A 4 -12.40 -37.09 18.01
N ARG A 5 -12.07 -36.65 19.24
CA ARG A 5 -11.87 -35.23 19.56
C ARG A 5 -10.66 -34.63 18.84
N LEU A 6 -9.55 -35.35 18.76
CA LEU A 6 -8.35 -34.90 18.05
C LEU A 6 -8.59 -34.78 16.53
N LEU A 7 -9.31 -35.73 15.93
CA LEU A 7 -9.71 -35.67 14.53
C LEU A 7 -10.63 -34.47 14.26
N GLY A 8 -11.60 -34.20 15.15
CA GLY A 8 -12.47 -33.02 15.04
C GLY A 8 -11.71 -31.70 15.12
N LEU A 9 -10.76 -31.57 16.06
CA LEU A 9 -9.90 -30.39 16.20
C LEU A 9 -9.01 -30.17 14.96
N SER A 10 -8.43 -31.25 14.42
CA SER A 10 -7.61 -31.17 13.20
C SER A 10 -8.42 -30.66 12.00
N LEU A 11 -9.67 -31.10 11.84
CA LEU A 11 -10.52 -30.70 10.73
C LEU A 11 -10.88 -29.20 10.80
N ILE A 12 -11.23 -28.73 11.99
CA ILE A 12 -11.55 -27.31 12.23
C ILE A 12 -10.32 -26.43 11.96
N ALA A 13 -9.13 -26.87 12.40
CA ALA A 13 -7.89 -26.12 12.16
C ALA A 13 -7.57 -25.96 10.67
N THR A 14 -7.77 -27.01 9.87
CA THR A 14 -7.52 -26.93 8.42
C THR A 14 -8.51 -26.04 7.67
N LEU A 15 -9.77 -25.96 8.13
CA LEU A 15 -10.79 -25.09 7.53
C LEU A 15 -10.52 -23.60 7.75
N GLY A 16 -9.83 -23.24 8.84
CA GLY A 16 -9.46 -21.85 9.14
C GLY A 16 -8.35 -21.28 8.24
N LEU A 17 -7.56 -22.13 7.58
CA LEU A 17 -6.40 -21.69 6.78
C LEU A 17 -6.79 -20.94 5.49
N THR A 18 -8.01 -21.13 4.99
CA THR A 18 -8.49 -20.51 3.75
C THR A 18 -9.41 -19.31 3.98
N ALA A 19 -9.60 -18.87 5.23
CA ALA A 19 -10.60 -17.85 5.57
C ALA A 19 -10.38 -16.51 4.84
N CYS A 20 -9.13 -16.18 4.51
CA CYS A 20 -8.77 -14.94 3.83
C CYS A 20 -8.36 -15.14 2.36
N ALA A 21 -8.46 -16.35 1.81
CA ALA A 21 -7.94 -16.66 0.47
C ALA A 21 -8.67 -15.90 -0.66
N GLN A 22 -9.89 -15.43 -0.40
CA GLN A 22 -10.72 -14.64 -1.32
C GLN A 22 -10.84 -13.15 -0.90
N LEU A 23 -9.97 -12.65 -0.01
CA LEU A 23 -9.96 -11.22 0.33
C LEU A 23 -9.25 -10.45 -0.79
N GLY A 24 -10.03 -9.89 -1.70
CA GLY A 24 -9.53 -9.06 -2.78
C GLY A 24 -10.46 -9.09 -3.99
N VAL A 25 -9.99 -8.46 -5.07
CA VAL A 25 -10.62 -8.49 -6.38
C VAL A 25 -9.90 -9.51 -7.26
N GLU A 26 -10.62 -10.14 -8.18
CA GLU A 26 -10.04 -11.07 -9.13
C GLU A 26 -8.98 -10.37 -10.01
N PRO A 27 -7.97 -11.10 -10.54
CA PRO A 27 -6.88 -10.49 -11.31
C PRO A 27 -7.34 -9.61 -12.47
N TRP A 28 -8.43 -9.96 -13.15
CA TRP A 28 -9.02 -9.22 -14.27
C TRP A 28 -9.86 -8.00 -13.84
N GLU A 29 -10.22 -7.89 -12.56
CA GLU A 29 -10.94 -6.73 -12.02
C GLU A 29 -9.98 -5.57 -11.68
N ARG A 30 -8.66 -5.82 -11.70
CA ARG A 30 -7.63 -4.82 -11.39
C ARG A 30 -7.51 -3.72 -12.44
N ASP A 31 -8.02 -3.95 -13.65
CA ASP A 31 -8.04 -2.95 -14.74
C ASP A 31 -8.80 -1.68 -14.34
N GLN A 32 -9.81 -1.80 -13.46
CA GLN A 32 -10.60 -0.66 -12.99
C GLN A 32 -9.78 0.37 -12.20
N LEU A 33 -8.73 -0.08 -11.50
CA LEU A 33 -7.81 0.76 -10.72
C LEU A 33 -6.49 1.05 -11.46
N ALA A 34 -6.32 0.50 -12.66
CA ALA A 34 -5.11 0.67 -13.47
C ALA A 34 -5.25 1.78 -14.53
N ARG A 35 -6.30 2.61 -14.43
CA ARG A 35 -6.50 3.74 -15.33
C ARG A 35 -5.41 4.80 -15.13
N GLU A 36 -5.06 5.51 -16.20
CA GLU A 36 -4.00 6.52 -16.18
C GLU A 36 -4.28 7.64 -15.15
N ASP A 37 -5.55 8.02 -15.00
CA ASP A 37 -6.06 9.04 -14.07
C ASP A 37 -5.93 8.65 -12.59
N MET A 38 -5.77 7.37 -12.30
CA MET A 38 -5.58 6.86 -10.93
C MET A 38 -4.11 6.71 -10.56
N SER A 39 -3.17 7.05 -11.46
CA SER A 39 -1.74 6.99 -11.15
C SER A 39 -1.35 8.06 -10.12
N LEU A 40 -0.42 7.70 -9.22
CA LEU A 40 0.06 8.60 -8.14
C LEU A 40 0.65 9.92 -8.63
N ALA A 41 0.99 9.99 -9.91
CA ALA A 41 1.64 11.12 -10.56
C ALA A 41 0.88 11.61 -11.80
N HIS A 42 -0.44 11.37 -11.85
CA HIS A 42 -1.26 11.77 -13.00
C HIS A 42 -1.26 13.30 -13.18
N GLU A 43 -1.56 14.03 -12.11
CA GLU A 43 -1.69 15.47 -12.14
C GLU A 43 -0.40 16.17 -11.71
N ARG A 44 0.22 16.89 -12.65
CA ARG A 44 1.49 17.60 -12.41
C ARG A 44 1.36 18.71 -11.38
N LEU A 45 0.20 19.36 -11.31
CA LEU A 45 -0.04 20.44 -10.35
C LEU A 45 -0.11 19.91 -8.92
N ASP A 46 -0.78 18.77 -8.72
CA ASP A 46 -0.88 18.13 -7.42
C ASP A 46 0.50 17.67 -6.92
N LEU A 47 1.32 17.09 -7.82
CA LEU A 47 2.70 16.74 -7.50
C LEU A 47 3.55 17.96 -7.11
N ALA A 48 3.45 19.05 -7.87
CA ALA A 48 4.21 20.27 -7.58
C ALA A 48 3.78 20.91 -6.26
N LEU A 49 2.48 20.86 -5.94
CA LEU A 49 1.94 21.34 -4.67
C LEU A 49 2.40 20.49 -3.50
N ASP A 50 2.34 19.16 -3.64
CA ASP A 50 2.87 18.21 -2.67
C ASP A 50 4.35 18.50 -2.39
N ASP A 51 5.17 18.61 -3.43
CA ASP A 51 6.59 18.92 -3.31
C ASP A 51 6.83 20.25 -2.61
N HIS A 52 6.04 21.29 -2.92
CA HIS A 52 6.12 22.57 -2.22
C HIS A 52 5.79 22.43 -0.73
N ILE A 53 4.77 21.65 -0.37
CA ILE A 53 4.38 21.42 1.03
C ILE A 53 5.46 20.63 1.76
N TYR A 54 5.94 19.53 1.18
CA TYR A 54 6.99 18.70 1.78
C TYR A 54 8.29 19.50 1.92
N PHE A 55 8.72 20.24 0.89
CA PHE A 55 9.89 21.11 0.99
C PHE A 55 9.74 22.17 2.09
N SER A 56 8.56 22.78 2.20
CA SER A 56 8.30 23.80 3.23
C SER A 56 8.32 23.24 4.65
N LYS A 57 7.90 21.97 4.82
CA LYS A 57 7.85 21.29 6.13
C LYS A 57 9.16 20.59 6.50
N GLU A 58 9.87 20.09 5.50
CA GLU A 58 11.00 19.17 5.62
C GLU A 58 12.29 19.73 4.96
N GLY A 59 12.37 21.06 4.79
CA GLY A 59 13.50 21.75 4.12
C GLY A 59 14.89 21.50 4.72
N ALA A 60 14.98 20.80 5.84
CA ALA A 60 16.23 20.31 6.44
C ALA A 60 16.57 18.85 6.11
N SER A 61 15.65 18.02 5.58
CA SER A 61 15.87 16.61 5.23
C SER A 61 15.88 16.32 3.72
N GLY A 62 15.55 17.31 2.88
CA GLY A 62 15.52 17.15 1.42
C GLY A 62 14.20 16.55 0.94
N GLY A 63 13.63 17.12 -0.13
CA GLY A 63 12.36 16.67 -0.72
C GLY A 63 12.52 15.39 -1.58
N ARG A 64 11.54 15.11 -2.44
CA ARG A 64 11.49 13.91 -3.32
C ARG A 64 12.62 13.82 -4.37
N ALA A 65 13.52 14.80 -4.44
CA ALA A 65 14.67 14.84 -5.35
C ALA A 65 15.98 14.53 -4.62
N PHE A 66 16.94 13.91 -5.33
CA PHE A 66 18.29 13.60 -4.86
C PHE A 66 19.14 14.87 -4.68
N ALA A 67 18.81 15.71 -3.70
CA ALA A 67 19.66 16.78 -3.20
C ALA A 67 19.27 17.13 -1.76
N GLY A 68 19.95 16.45 -0.83
CA GLY A 68 20.39 16.87 0.50
C GLY A 68 19.59 17.95 1.26
N GLY A 69 19.14 17.56 2.44
CA GLY A 69 18.75 18.48 3.50
C GLY A 69 19.83 19.52 3.86
N GLY A 70 19.38 20.75 4.15
CA GLY A 70 20.21 21.82 4.73
C GLY A 70 19.83 23.22 4.27
N CYS A 71 19.60 24.13 5.23
CA CYS A 71 19.55 25.61 5.18
C CYS A 71 18.84 26.33 4.01
N GLY A 72 18.21 25.65 3.05
CA GLY A 72 17.35 26.28 2.04
C GLY A 72 18.04 27.23 1.04
N CYS A 73 19.37 27.20 0.90
CA CYS A 73 20.06 28.01 -0.11
C CYS A 73 20.16 27.24 -1.43
N ASN A 74 19.23 27.49 -2.35
CA ASN A 74 19.47 27.34 -3.80
C ASN A 74 20.03 28.66 -4.35
#